data_AF-A0A1R0Z9G2-F1
#
_entry.id   AF-A0A1R0Z9G2-F1
#
_cell.length_a   1.000
_cell.length_b   1.000
_cell.length_c   1.000
_cell.angle_alpha   90.00
_cell.angle_beta   90.00
_cell.angle_gamma   90.00
#
_symmetry.space_group_name_H-M   'P 1'
#
loop_
_entity.id
_entity.type
_entity.pdbx_description
1 polymer ?
#
loop_
_entity_poly.entity_id
_entity_poly.type
_entity_poly.pdbx_seq_one_letter_code
_entity_poly.pdbx_strand_id
1 'polypeptide(L)'
;MTIKVNRKLNEGPKIQKEQDIVTKMIRIYCKKKHHHKGLCNECQDLNDYALKRLAYCKFGEVKTACAKCPIHCYKPEYRQRIKGVMRFSGPWMLLYHPIESIRHIPLPNKLRK
;
A
#
# COMPACT_ATOMS: atom_id res chain seq x y z
N MET A 1 10.41 -30.02 -7.22
CA MET A 1 11.61 -29.29 -6.77
C MET A 1 11.22 -27.87 -6.41
N THR A 2 10.88 -27.59 -5.15
CA THR A 2 10.53 -26.23 -4.71
C THR A 2 11.82 -25.50 -4.35
N ILE A 3 12.23 -24.56 -5.21
CA ILE A 3 13.34 -23.66 -4.91
C ILE A 3 12.92 -22.87 -3.66
N LYS A 4 13.49 -23.23 -2.50
CA LYS A 4 13.41 -22.43 -1.27
C LYS A 4 14.16 -21.14 -1.53
N VAL A 5 13.45 -20.16 -2.07
CA VAL A 5 13.96 -18.81 -2.24
C VAL A 5 14.12 -18.22 -0.84
N ASN A 6 15.33 -18.32 -0.29
CA ASN A 6 15.73 -17.73 0.97
C ASN A 6 15.81 -16.21 0.81
N ARG A 7 14.66 -15.55 0.78
CA ARG A 7 14.56 -14.09 0.78
C ARG A 7 14.43 -13.64 2.23
N LYS A 8 15.44 -12.92 2.73
CA LYS A 8 15.36 -12.18 4.00
C LYS A 8 14.05 -11.40 4.04
N LEU A 9 13.23 -11.68 5.06
CA LEU A 9 12.06 -10.89 5.40
C LEU A 9 12.57 -9.56 5.96
N ASN A 10 12.04 -8.45 5.46
CA ASN A 10 12.34 -7.15 6.04
C ASN A 10 11.38 -6.90 7.19
N GLU A 11 11.91 -6.96 8.40
CA GLU A 11 11.16 -6.74 9.65
C GLU A 11 11.42 -5.36 10.25
N GLY A 12 12.04 -4.46 9.49
CA GLY A 12 12.38 -3.13 9.97
C GLY A 12 11.15 -2.25 10.26
N PRO A 13 11.29 -1.27 11.17
CA PRO A 13 10.17 -0.48 11.67
C PRO A 13 9.44 0.32 10.59
N LYS A 14 10.12 0.73 9.51
CA LYS A 14 9.48 1.44 8.41
C LYS A 14 8.64 0.53 7.54
N ILE A 15 9.12 -0.68 7.24
CA ILE A 15 8.33 -1.66 6.47
C ILE A 15 7.07 -2.07 7.25
N GLN A 16 7.19 -2.30 8.56
CA GLN A 16 6.03 -2.61 9.41
C GLN A 16 5.01 -1.46 9.41
N LYS A 17 5.46 -0.21 9.50
CA LYS A 17 4.58 0.97 9.39
C LYS A 17 3.86 1.01 8.04
N GLU A 18 4.56 0.77 6.94
CA GLU A 18 3.93 0.72 5.62
C GLU A 18 2.89 -0.41 5.49
N GLN A 19 3.17 -1.58 6.08
CA GLN A 19 2.24 -2.71 6.12
C GLN A 19 0.95 -2.35 6.88
N ASP A 20 1.08 -1.73 8.06
CA ASP A 20 -0.05 -1.28 8.86
C ASP A 20 -0.88 -0.21 8.12
N ILE A 21 -0.20 0.76 7.50
CA ILE A 21 -0.84 1.82 6.71
C ILE A 21 -1.66 1.20 5.57
N VAL A 22 -1.05 0.33 4.76
CA VAL A 22 -1.77 -0.31 3.63
C VAL A 22 -2.95 -1.13 4.12
N THR A 23 -2.80 -1.87 5.24
CA THR A 23 -3.88 -2.64 5.85
C THR A 23 -5.05 -1.74 6.25
N LYS A 24 -4.77 -0.60 6.89
CA LYS A 24 -5.79 0.40 7.27
C LYS A 24 -6.49 0.97 6.04
N MET A 25 -5.75 1.32 5.00
CA MET A 25 -6.34 1.84 3.75
C MET A 25 -7.32 0.83 3.12
N ILE A 26 -6.94 -0.45 3.08
CA ILE A 26 -7.78 -1.51 2.51
C ILE A 26 -9.00 -1.76 3.39
N ARG A 27 -8.87 -1.74 4.72
CA ARG A 27 -10.01 -1.83 5.65
C ARG A 27 -11.02 -0.70 5.45
N ILE A 28 -10.55 0.54 5.32
CA ILE A 28 -11.43 1.71 5.07
C ILE A 28 -12.17 1.52 3.74
N TYR A 29 -11.48 1.11 2.69
CA TYR A 29 -12.07 0.86 1.38
C TYR A 29 -13.12 -0.25 1.45
N CYS A 30 -12.81 -1.37 2.07
CA CYS A 30 -13.74 -2.50 2.24
C CYS A 30 -14.99 -2.08 3.01
N LYS A 31 -14.81 -1.39 4.15
CA LYS A 31 -15.91 -0.94 5.00
C LYS A 31 -16.83 0.05 4.30
N LYS A 32 -16.27 1.02 3.56
CA LYS A 32 -17.06 2.09 2.93
C LYS A 32 -17.61 1.72 1.56
N LYS A 33 -16.92 0.89 0.78
CA LYS A 33 -17.35 0.53 -0.58
C LYS A 33 -18.10 -0.79 -0.64
N HIS A 34 -17.67 -1.79 0.13
CA HIS A 34 -18.30 -3.12 0.18
C HIS A 34 -19.22 -3.29 1.39
N HIS A 35 -19.32 -2.28 2.27
CA HIS A 35 -20.20 -2.29 3.45
C HIS A 35 -20.00 -3.48 4.41
N HIS A 36 -18.82 -4.11 4.37
CA HIS A 36 -18.48 -5.23 5.25
C HIS A 36 -17.86 -4.75 6.56
N LYS A 37 -18.19 -5.44 7.67
CA LYS A 37 -17.58 -5.19 8.99
C LYS A 37 -16.12 -5.65 9.05
N GLY A 38 -15.76 -6.67 8.27
CA GLY A 38 -14.40 -7.19 8.10
C GLY A 38 -13.86 -6.99 6.68
N LEU A 39 -12.68 -7.55 6.41
CA LEU A 39 -12.14 -7.63 5.05
C LEU A 39 -12.92 -8.72 4.28
N CYS A 40 -13.52 -8.37 3.15
CA CYS A 40 -14.06 -9.36 2.21
C CYS A 40 -12.92 -10.13 1.54
N ASN A 41 -13.22 -11.28 0.93
CA ASN A 41 -12.21 -12.14 0.28
C ASN A 41 -11.32 -11.38 -0.72
N GLU A 42 -11.89 -10.47 -1.49
CA GLU A 42 -11.16 -9.63 -2.44
C GLU A 42 -10.18 -8.65 -1.76
N CYS A 43 -10.63 -8.00 -0.68
CA CYS A 43 -9.79 -7.06 0.06
C CYS A 43 -8.74 -7.80 0.89
N GLN A 44 -9.06 -8.99 1.38
CA GLN A 44 -8.13 -9.88 2.07
C GLN A 44 -7.01 -10.32 1.11
N ASP A 45 -7.35 -10.81 -0.09
CA ASP A 45 -6.38 -11.19 -1.12
C ASP A 45 -5.44 -10.02 -1.49
N LEU A 46 -6.01 -8.82 -1.69
CA LEU A 46 -5.23 -7.62 -1.96
C LEU A 46 -4.29 -7.27 -0.81
N ASN A 47 -4.77 -7.39 0.43
CA ASN A 47 -3.99 -7.10 1.64
C ASN A 47 -2.83 -8.08 1.80
N ASP A 48 -3.10 -9.38 1.72
CA ASP A 48 -2.09 -10.42 1.87
C ASP A 48 -1.03 -10.33 0.76
N TYR A 49 -1.46 -10.03 -0.47
CA TYR A 49 -0.54 -9.73 -1.57
C TYR A 49 0.35 -8.53 -1.25
N ALA A 50 -0.22 -7.42 -0.77
CA ALA A 50 0.53 -6.21 -0.45
C ALA A 50 1.55 -6.42 0.67
N LEU A 51 1.13 -7.08 1.76
CA LEU A 51 1.98 -7.43 2.90
C LEU A 51 3.16 -8.29 2.46
N LYS A 52 2.89 -9.31 1.63
CA LYS A 52 3.93 -10.18 1.06
C LYS A 52 4.93 -9.38 0.23
N ARG A 53 4.48 -8.45 -0.62
CA ARG A 53 5.41 -7.63 -1.44
C ARG A 53 6.24 -6.67 -0.59
N LEU A 54 5.68 -6.12 0.49
CA LEU A 54 6.39 -5.26 1.43
C LEU A 54 7.44 -6.04 2.24
N ALA A 55 7.09 -7.24 2.72
CA ALA A 55 8.02 -8.10 3.45
C ALA A 55 9.24 -8.49 2.59
N TYR A 56 9.04 -8.70 1.29
CA TYR A 56 10.11 -9.01 0.33
C TYR A 56 10.67 -7.77 -0.40
N CYS A 57 10.47 -6.57 0.13
CA CYS A 57 10.97 -5.36 -0.53
C CYS A 57 12.49 -5.32 -0.57
N LYS A 58 13.09 -5.12 -1.75
CA LYS A 58 14.55 -5.00 -1.89
C LYS A 58 15.14 -3.78 -1.18
N PHE A 59 14.33 -2.75 -0.94
CA PHE A 59 14.77 -1.48 -0.36
C PHE A 59 14.64 -1.43 1.16
N GLY A 60 13.88 -2.35 1.80
CA GLY A 60 13.70 -2.37 3.26
C GLY A 60 13.47 -0.98 3.86
N GLU A 61 14.35 -0.57 4.77
CA GLU A 61 14.25 0.71 5.49
C GLU A 61 14.58 1.96 4.64
N VAL A 62 15.36 1.81 3.56
CA VAL A 62 15.64 2.94 2.64
C VAL A 62 14.52 3.15 1.62
N LYS A 63 13.46 2.35 1.68
CA LYS A 63 12.32 2.41 0.77
C LYS A 63 11.66 3.80 0.74
N THR A 64 11.37 4.29 -0.46
CA THR A 64 10.52 5.47 -0.68
C THR A 64 9.06 5.07 -0.86
N ALA A 65 8.16 6.05 -0.94
CA ALA A 65 6.74 5.81 -1.21
C ALA A 65 6.53 4.87 -2.42
N CYS A 66 5.61 3.91 -2.33
CA CYS A 66 5.32 2.95 -3.41
C CYS A 66 5.05 3.62 -4.77
N ALA A 67 4.45 4.81 -4.78
CA ALA A 67 4.19 5.58 -5.99
C ALA A 67 5.46 6.10 -6.70
N LYS A 68 6.54 6.36 -5.93
CA LYS A 68 7.83 6.86 -6.40
C LYS A 68 8.92 5.77 -6.41
N CYS A 69 8.53 4.52 -6.21
CA CYS A 69 9.48 3.42 -6.18
C CYS A 69 10.01 3.15 -7.60
N PRO A 70 11.34 3.00 -7.79
CA PRO A 70 11.93 2.81 -9.11
C PRO A 70 11.58 1.46 -9.74
N ILE A 71 11.11 0.48 -8.94
CA ILE A 71 10.74 -0.85 -9.43
C ILE A 71 9.22 -1.02 -9.49
N HIS A 72 8.75 -1.74 -10.50
CA HIS A 72 7.36 -2.17 -10.60
C HIS A 72 7.18 -3.54 -9.94
N CYS A 73 6.94 -3.54 -8.63
CA CYS A 73 6.77 -4.77 -7.87
C CYS A 73 5.34 -5.31 -7.90
N TYR A 74 4.30 -4.55 -8.25
CA TYR A 74 2.93 -5.10 -8.28
C TYR A 74 2.60 -5.67 -9.65
N LYS A 75 1.92 -6.81 -9.67
CA LYS A 75 1.24 -7.29 -10.88
C LYS A 75 0.24 -6.22 -11.37
N PRO A 76 0.03 -6.06 -12.67
CA PRO A 76 -0.75 -4.96 -13.23
C PRO A 76 -2.17 -4.90 -12.67
N GLU A 77 -2.84 -6.05 -12.50
CA GLU A 77 -4.17 -6.16 -11.91
C GLU A 77 -4.22 -5.64 -10.46
N TYR A 78 -3.38 -6.19 -9.58
CA TYR A 78 -3.24 -5.74 -8.19
C TYR A 78 -2.84 -4.27 -8.08
N ARG A 79 -2.04 -3.78 -9.03
CA ARG A 79 -1.62 -2.38 -9.09
C ARG A 79 -2.81 -1.45 -9.35
N GLN A 80 -3.73 -1.83 -10.22
CA GLN A 80 -4.95 -1.05 -10.44
C GLN A 80 -5.85 -1.05 -9.21
N ARG A 81 -6.04 -2.24 -8.59
CA ARG A 81 -6.84 -2.38 -7.36
C ARG A 81 -6.28 -1.53 -6.22
N ILE A 82 -4.98 -1.62 -5.92
CA ILE A 82 -4.37 -0.83 -4.84
C ILE A 82 -4.37 0.67 -5.14
N LYS A 83 -4.23 1.09 -6.40
CA LYS A 83 -4.40 2.51 -6.79
C LYS A 83 -5.81 3.00 -6.50
N GLY A 84 -6.82 2.18 -6.78
CA GLY A 84 -8.21 2.46 -6.44
C GLY A 84 -8.40 2.64 -4.94
N VAL A 85 -7.86 1.72 -4.14
CA VAL A 85 -7.84 1.82 -2.67
C VAL A 85 -7.11 3.09 -2.22
N MET A 86 -5.93 3.39 -2.78
CA MET A 86 -5.15 4.57 -2.41
C MET A 86 -5.89 5.87 -2.71
N ARG A 87 -6.53 5.97 -3.88
CA ARG A 87 -7.31 7.15 -4.28
C ARG A 87 -8.55 7.34 -3.43
N PHE A 88 -9.22 6.24 -3.06
CA PHE A 88 -10.43 6.29 -2.25
C PHE A 88 -10.14 6.55 -0.78
N SER A 89 -9.17 5.84 -0.20
CA SER A 89 -8.81 5.91 1.22
C SER A 89 -7.82 7.03 1.55
N GLY A 90 -7.14 7.60 0.55
CA GLY A 90 -6.18 8.71 0.72
C GLY A 90 -6.75 9.95 1.43
N PRO A 91 -7.91 10.49 1.01
CA PRO A 91 -8.59 11.58 1.71
C PRO A 91 -8.96 11.25 3.16
N TRP A 92 -9.32 9.99 3.42
CA TRP A 92 -9.62 9.53 4.77
C TRP A 92 -8.35 9.40 5.62
N MET A 93 -7.23 9.00 5.04
CA MET A 93 -5.94 8.94 5.73
C MET A 93 -5.38 10.30 6.10
N LEU A 94 -5.65 11.35 5.31
CA LEU A 94 -5.27 12.74 5.63
C LEU A 94 -5.82 13.20 6.99
N LEU A 95 -6.99 12.68 7.39
CA LEU A 95 -7.64 13.01 8.65
C LEU A 95 -7.00 12.30 9.87
N TYR A 96 -6.33 11.16 9.67
CA TYR A 96 -5.77 10.34 10.76
C TYR A 96 -4.23 10.36 10.84
N HIS A 97 -3.55 10.53 9.71
CA HIS A 97 -2.08 10.57 9.62
C HIS A 97 -1.66 11.69 8.64
N PRO A 98 -1.75 12.96 9.05
CA PRO A 98 -1.52 14.12 8.16
C PRO A 98 -0.09 14.17 7.59
N ILE A 99 0.92 13.78 8.38
CA ILE A 99 2.33 13.82 7.98
C ILE A 99 2.65 12.80 6.87
N GLU A 100 2.14 11.57 6.99
CA GLU A 100 2.35 10.52 5.98
C GLU A 100 1.58 10.81 4.69
N SER A 101 0.42 11.46 4.81
CA SER A 101 -0.42 11.80 3.67
C SER A 101 0.17 12.91 2.80
N ILE A 102 0.93 13.85 3.37
CA ILE A 102 1.66 14.87 2.59
C ILE A 102 2.72 14.23 1.67
N ARG A 103 3.33 13.10 2.05
CA ARG A 103 4.26 12.35 1.17
C ARG A 103 3.57 11.64 0.01
N HIS A 104 2.27 11.38 0.12
CA HIS A 104 1.46 10.63 -0.83
C HIS A 104 0.50 11.48 -1.65
N ILE A 105 0.37 12.79 -1.38
CA ILE A 105 -0.34 13.72 -2.27
C ILE A 105 0.47 13.87 -3.56
N PRO A 106 -0.04 13.42 -4.73
CA PRO A 106 0.37 14.02 -5.98
C PRO A 106 -0.21 15.43 -5.95
N LEU A 107 0.62 16.45 -5.68
CA LEU A 107 0.18 17.82 -5.92
C LEU A 107 -0.28 17.87 -7.39
N PRO A 108 -1.56 18.18 -7.67
CA PRO A 108 -1.92 18.51 -9.03
C PRO A 108 -1.08 19.73 -9.39
N ASN A 109 -0.19 19.57 -10.36
CA ASN A 109 0.56 20.69 -10.92
C ASN A 109 -0.44 21.55 -11.70
N LYS A 110 -1.25 22.34 -10.98
CA LYS A 110 -2.24 23.24 -11.56
C LYS A 110 -1.48 24.50 -11.97
N LEU A 111 -1.00 24.45 -13.22
CA LEU A 111 -0.76 25.57 -14.14
C LEU A 111 0.22 26.63 -13.64
N ARG A 112 1.50 26.48 -14.01
CA ARG A 112 2.29 27.67 -14.39
C ARG A 112 1.58 28.32 -15.57
N LYS A 113 0.97 29.47 -15.35
CA LYS A 113 0.79 30.49 -16.38
C LYS A 113 1.65 31.67 -15.97
#